data_AF-A0A952LD02-F1
#
_entry.id   AF-A0A952LD02-F1
#
_cell.length_a   1.000
_cell.length_b   1.000
_cell.length_c   1.000
_cell.angle_alpha   90.00
_cell.angle_beta   90.00
_cell.angle_gamma   90.00
#
_symmetry.space_group_name_H-M   'P 1'
#
loop_
_entity.id
_entity.type
_entity.pdbx_description
1 polymer ?
#
loop_
_entity_poly.entity_id
_entity_poly.type
_entity_poly.pdbx_seq_one_letter_code
_entity_poly.pdbx_strand_id
1 'polypeptide(L)'
;MPFLIAILGVLGAAALWWYRMKAMNEAAREVADVVGRVQGNIRRKKLRKQAALSPLTAIDDPVVAAATLITAMVSEQGPVLPPREKVIREVISQIAENPKKTDEAVVYAKWAAAQIDDTTIVIDKLAPFLRERLDPHEREDLLQMLNRVAQGGGDSLRIADQRMLRLRQKLGFEVN
;
A
#
# COMPACT_ATOMS: atom_id res chain seq x y z
N MET A 1 37.75 29.20 44.90
CA MET A 1 37.90 27.73 44.75
C MET A 1 36.69 27.11 44.01
N PRO A 2 36.43 27.46 42.73
CA PRO A 2 35.28 26.92 41.98
C PRO A 2 35.50 25.52 41.36
N PHE A 3 36.75 25.05 41.32
CA PHE A 3 37.11 23.77 40.70
C PHE A 3 36.57 22.54 41.45
N LEU A 4 36.39 22.63 42.77
CA LEU A 4 35.91 21.49 43.58
C LEU A 4 34.41 21.20 43.33
N ILE A 5 33.61 22.22 43.05
CA ILE A 5 32.17 22.06 42.76
C ILE A 5 31.97 21.50 41.34
N ALA A 6 32.80 21.92 40.38
CA ALA A 6 32.77 21.39 39.02
C ALA A 6 33.12 19.90 38.98
N ILE A 7 34.12 19.46 39.76
CA ILE A 7 34.53 18.05 39.84
C ILE A 7 33.43 17.20 40.51
N LEU A 8 32.81 17.70 41.59
CA LEU A 8 31.67 17.02 42.24
C LEU A 8 30.45 16.94 41.31
N GLY A 9 30.20 17.96 40.48
CA GLY A 9 29.13 17.94 39.48
C GLY A 9 29.33 16.86 38.41
N VAL A 10 30.56 16.72 37.88
CA VAL A 10 30.88 15.69 36.87
C VAL A 10 30.84 14.29 37.48
N LEU A 11 31.34 14.11 38.70
CA LEU A 11 31.29 12.82 39.41
C LEU A 11 29.85 12.41 39.76
N GLY A 12 29.00 13.37 40.17
CA GLY A 12 27.58 13.12 40.43
C GLY A 12 26.80 12.72 39.17
N ALA A 13 27.05 13.40 38.04
CA ALA A 13 26.43 13.08 36.76
C ALA A 13 26.84 11.68 36.24
N ALA A 14 28.12 11.31 36.38
CA ALA A 14 28.61 9.99 35.99
C ALA A 14 28.01 8.87 36.88
N ALA A 15 27.89 9.09 38.19
CA ALA A 15 27.28 8.12 39.10
C ALA A 15 25.79 7.89 38.83
N LEU A 16 25.04 8.96 38.52
CA LEU A 16 23.63 8.86 38.14
C LEU A 16 23.44 8.07 36.84
N TRP A 17 24.31 8.28 35.85
CA TRP A 17 24.22 7.55 34.59
C TRP A 17 24.62 6.08 34.72
N TRP A 18 25.63 5.79 35.56
CA TRP A 18 26.02 4.42 35.89
C TRP A 18 24.91 3.66 36.62
N TYR A 19 24.23 4.30 37.58
CA TYR A 19 23.12 3.67 38.31
C TYR A 19 21.92 3.40 37.38
N ARG A 20 21.63 4.32 36.46
CA ARG A 20 20.56 4.16 35.46
C ARG A 20 20.83 3.03 34.47
N MET A 21 22.08 2.86 34.02
CA MET A 21 22.49 1.76 33.15
C MET A 21 22.48 0.41 33.89
N LYS A 22 22.85 0.38 35.18
CA LYS A 22 22.82 -0.85 35.98
C LYS A 22 21.40 -1.36 36.22
N ALA A 23 20.43 -0.46 36.42
CA ALA A 23 19.01 -0.81 36.55
C ALA A 23 18.40 -1.42 35.26
N MET A 24 19.01 -1.17 34.10
CA MET A 24 18.58 -1.75 32.82
C MET A 24 19.22 -3.12 32.51
N ASN A 25 20.26 -3.52 33.24
CA ASN A 25 21.00 -4.78 32.97
C ASN A 25 20.41 -6.02 33.65
N GLU A 26 19.53 -5.88 34.64
CA GLU A 26 18.87 -7.03 35.28
C GLU A 26 17.67 -7.57 34.46
N ALA A 27 17.14 -6.79 33.50
CA ALA A 27 16.05 -7.22 32.62
C ALA A 27 16.54 -7.80 31.26
N ALA A 28 17.85 -7.78 31.01
CA ALA A 28 18.43 -8.14 29.71
C ALA A 28 18.80 -9.63 29.56
N ARG A 29 18.74 -10.44 30.62
CA ARG A 29 19.18 -11.84 30.58
C ARG A 29 18.07 -12.88 30.36
N GLU A 30 16.80 -12.48 30.35
CA GLU A 30 15.68 -13.43 30.16
C GLU A 30 14.95 -13.27 28.81
N VAL A 31 15.34 -12.30 27.97
CA VAL A 31 14.69 -12.05 26.65
C VAL A 31 15.49 -12.64 25.47
N ALA A 32 16.66 -13.24 25.73
CA ALA A 32 17.56 -13.70 24.66
C ALA A 32 17.03 -14.92 23.89
N ASP A 33 16.25 -15.81 24.50
CA ASP A 33 15.95 -17.13 23.90
C ASP A 33 14.57 -17.27 23.22
N VAL A 34 13.73 -16.23 23.21
CA VAL A 34 12.37 -16.32 22.59
C VAL A 34 12.24 -15.52 21.28
N VAL A 35 13.17 -14.62 20.96
CA VAL A 35 12.98 -13.65 19.84
C VAL A 35 13.50 -14.15 18.48
N GLY A 36 14.34 -15.18 18.43
CA GLY A 36 15.04 -15.59 17.21
C GLY A 36 14.18 -16.11 16.04
N ARG A 37 13.03 -16.74 16.31
CA ARG A 37 12.25 -17.44 15.26
C ARG A 37 11.05 -16.67 14.69
N VAL A 38 10.57 -15.62 15.36
CA VAL A 38 9.43 -14.81 14.88
C VAL A 38 9.87 -13.59 14.07
N GLN A 39 11.07 -13.05 14.35
CA GLN A 39 11.57 -11.83 13.70
C GLN A 39 11.82 -12.00 12.19
N GLY A 40 12.23 -13.18 11.73
CA GLY A 40 12.54 -13.44 10.31
C GLY A 40 11.32 -13.36 9.39
N ASN A 41 10.16 -13.86 9.83
CA ASN A 41 8.93 -13.81 9.04
C ASN A 41 8.30 -12.40 9.07
N ILE A 42 8.38 -11.70 10.20
CA ILE A 42 7.91 -10.31 10.29
C ILE A 42 8.79 -9.39 9.43
N ARG A 43 10.12 -9.55 9.48
CA ARG A 43 11.07 -8.76 8.68
C ARG A 43 10.90 -9.05 7.19
N ARG A 44 10.77 -10.31 6.75
CA ARG A 44 10.47 -10.64 5.34
C ARG A 44 9.13 -10.07 4.89
N LYS A 45 8.07 -10.18 5.70
CA LYS A 45 6.77 -9.57 5.36
C LYS A 45 6.86 -8.04 5.27
N LYS A 46 7.59 -7.39 6.17
CA LYS A 46 7.79 -5.92 6.15
C LYS A 46 8.58 -5.48 4.92
N LEU A 47 9.65 -6.18 4.56
CA LEU A 47 10.45 -5.91 3.37
C LEU A 47 9.64 -6.14 2.08
N ARG A 48 8.85 -7.23 2.00
CA ARG A 48 7.94 -7.47 0.88
C ARG A 48 6.87 -6.39 0.76
N LYS A 49 6.26 -5.96 1.88
CA LYS A 49 5.34 -4.83 1.89
C LYS A 49 6.01 -3.54 1.39
N GLN A 50 7.23 -3.25 1.84
CA GLN A 50 7.98 -2.08 1.36
C GLN A 50 8.30 -2.17 -0.15
N ALA A 51 8.66 -3.35 -0.65
CA ALA A 51 8.89 -3.57 -2.08
C ALA A 51 7.61 -3.37 -2.91
N ALA A 52 6.47 -3.88 -2.43
CA ALA A 52 5.16 -3.69 -3.07
C ALA A 52 4.70 -2.23 -3.08
N LEU A 53 5.20 -1.40 -2.16
CA LEU A 53 4.92 0.05 -2.16
C LEU A 53 5.71 0.80 -3.22
N SER A 54 6.90 0.32 -3.63
CA SER A 54 7.77 1.07 -4.54
C SER A 54 7.11 1.38 -5.90
N PRO A 55 6.40 0.44 -6.56
CA PRO A 55 5.61 0.75 -7.75
C PRO A 55 4.49 1.75 -7.44
N LEU A 56 3.70 1.49 -6.40
CA LEU A 56 2.53 2.31 -6.08
C LEU A 56 2.89 3.76 -5.72
N THR A 57 4.03 3.99 -5.08
CA THR A 57 4.49 5.34 -4.71
C THR A 57 5.03 6.14 -5.88
N ALA A 58 5.37 5.49 -6.99
CA ALA A 58 5.82 6.17 -8.19
C ALA A 58 4.66 6.68 -9.06
N ILE A 59 3.42 6.32 -8.72
CA ILE A 59 2.22 6.75 -9.44
C ILE A 59 1.80 8.15 -8.97
N ASP A 60 1.82 9.11 -9.88
CA ASP A 60 1.43 10.51 -9.67
C ASP A 60 0.26 10.97 -10.57
N ASP A 61 -0.07 10.16 -11.58
CA ASP A 61 -1.15 10.35 -12.54
C ASP A 61 -2.42 9.57 -12.12
N PRO A 62 -3.60 10.23 -12.00
CA PRO A 62 -4.86 9.57 -11.63
C PRO A 62 -5.30 8.48 -12.62
N VAL A 63 -4.98 8.59 -13.91
CA VAL A 63 -5.31 7.57 -14.91
C VAL A 63 -4.51 6.29 -14.67
N VAL A 64 -3.22 6.44 -14.38
CA VAL A 64 -2.32 5.31 -14.06
C VAL A 64 -2.73 4.66 -12.73
N ALA A 65 -3.13 5.46 -11.73
CA ALA A 65 -3.65 4.96 -10.47
C ALA A 65 -4.95 4.17 -10.64
N ALA A 66 -5.90 4.69 -11.41
CA ALA A 66 -7.15 4.01 -11.73
C ALA A 66 -6.91 2.69 -12.46
N ALA A 67 -6.05 2.69 -13.49
CA ALA A 67 -5.67 1.49 -14.23
C ALA A 67 -5.04 0.44 -13.30
N THR A 68 -4.09 0.86 -12.45
CA THR A 68 -3.39 -0.03 -11.51
C THR A 68 -4.36 -0.64 -10.50
N LEU A 69 -5.26 0.17 -9.94
CA LEU A 69 -6.27 -0.29 -8.98
C LEU A 69 -7.21 -1.32 -9.61
N ILE A 70 -7.75 -1.02 -10.80
CA ILE A 70 -8.67 -1.91 -11.52
C ILE A 70 -7.96 -3.22 -11.86
N THR A 71 -6.76 -3.16 -12.44
CA THR A 71 -6.00 -4.36 -12.82
C THR A 71 -5.66 -5.21 -11.60
N ALA A 72 -5.26 -4.63 -10.47
CA ALA A 72 -4.96 -5.37 -9.25
C ALA A 72 -6.20 -6.09 -8.69
N MET A 73 -7.35 -5.42 -8.63
CA MET A 73 -8.59 -6.03 -8.12
C MET A 73 -9.09 -7.19 -8.98
N VAL A 74 -8.95 -7.05 -10.29
CA VAL A 74 -9.34 -8.09 -11.25
C VAL A 74 -8.37 -9.27 -11.20
N SER A 75 -7.06 -8.99 -11.06
CA SER A 75 -6.01 -10.01 -10.99
C SER A 75 -6.10 -10.87 -9.72
N GLU A 76 -6.73 -10.37 -8.65
CA GLU A 76 -6.99 -11.15 -7.43
C GLU A 76 -7.87 -12.39 -7.66
N GLN A 77 -8.72 -12.35 -8.70
CA GLN A 77 -9.61 -13.47 -9.06
C GLN A 77 -8.96 -14.48 -10.01
N GLY A 78 -7.72 -14.24 -10.43
CA GLY A 78 -6.99 -15.08 -11.38
C GLY A 78 -6.30 -14.27 -12.48
N PRO A 79 -5.61 -14.95 -13.40
CA PRO A 79 -4.87 -14.28 -14.47
C PRO A 79 -5.78 -13.46 -15.37
N VAL A 80 -5.36 -12.23 -15.70
CA VAL A 80 -6.05 -11.37 -16.66
C VAL A 80 -5.80 -11.90 -18.07
N LEU A 81 -6.83 -12.49 -18.68
CA LEU A 81 -6.76 -13.02 -20.04
C LEU A 81 -6.87 -11.91 -21.10
N PRO A 82 -6.40 -12.14 -22.34
CA PRO A 82 -6.41 -11.11 -23.39
C PRO A 82 -7.76 -10.43 -23.65
N PRO A 83 -8.93 -11.13 -23.60
CA PRO A 83 -10.21 -10.46 -23.77
C PRO A 83 -10.51 -9.45 -22.65
N ARG A 84 -10.15 -9.75 -21.40
CA ARG A 84 -10.33 -8.82 -20.28
C ARG A 84 -9.34 -7.67 -20.30
N GLU A 85 -8.12 -7.94 -20.76
CA GLU A 85 -7.15 -6.87 -21.01
C GLU A 85 -7.67 -5.84 -22.03
N LYS A 86 -8.39 -6.29 -23.07
CA LYS A 86 -9.05 -5.36 -24.01
C LYS A 86 -10.09 -4.49 -23.31
N VAL A 87 -10.93 -5.08 -22.44
CA VAL A 87 -11.93 -4.30 -21.67
C VAL A 87 -11.25 -3.31 -20.73
N ILE A 88 -10.15 -3.70 -20.05
CA ILE A 88 -9.34 -2.78 -19.24
C ILE A 88 -8.87 -1.61 -20.11
N ARG A 89 -8.29 -1.89 -21.27
CA ARG A 89 -7.82 -0.86 -22.20
C ARG A 89 -8.95 0.06 -22.66
N GLU A 90 -10.11 -0.49 -23.00
CA GLU A 90 -11.28 0.28 -23.42
C GLU A 90 -11.76 1.23 -22.32
N VAL A 91 -11.90 0.75 -21.08
CA VAL A 91 -12.33 1.63 -19.98
C VAL A 91 -11.28 2.70 -19.69
N ILE A 92 -9.98 2.36 -19.71
CA ILE A 92 -8.92 3.34 -19.45
C ILE A 92 -8.82 4.39 -20.57
N SER A 93 -9.11 4.02 -21.83
CA SER A 93 -9.15 4.98 -22.93
C SER A 93 -10.25 6.04 -22.80
N GLN A 94 -11.27 5.80 -21.98
CA GLN A 94 -12.35 6.78 -21.75
C GLN A 94 -11.90 7.92 -20.84
N ILE A 95 -10.87 7.71 -20.02
CA ILE A 95 -10.36 8.69 -19.05
C ILE A 95 -8.97 9.21 -19.40
N ALA A 96 -8.27 8.56 -20.33
CA ALA A 96 -6.96 8.98 -20.79
C ALA A 96 -7.06 10.07 -21.88
N GLU A 97 -6.16 11.05 -21.83
CA GLU A 97 -6.13 12.16 -22.80
C GLU A 97 -5.88 11.70 -24.25
N ASN A 98 -5.13 10.59 -24.43
CA ASN A 98 -4.78 10.07 -25.75
C ASN A 98 -4.46 8.55 -25.71
N PRO A 99 -4.41 7.89 -26.87
CA PRO A 99 -4.14 6.46 -26.94
C PRO A 99 -2.78 6.05 -26.36
N LYS A 100 -1.74 6.87 -26.53
CA LYS A 100 -0.40 6.60 -25.99
C LYS A 100 -0.41 6.56 -24.46
N LYS A 101 -1.10 7.50 -23.82
CA LYS A 101 -1.31 7.52 -22.36
C LYS A 101 -2.11 6.31 -21.88
N THR A 102 -3.08 5.87 -22.65
CA THR A 102 -3.81 4.62 -22.37
C THR A 102 -2.85 3.42 -22.36
N ASP A 103 -2.02 3.29 -23.40
CA ASP A 103 -1.04 2.21 -23.51
C ASP A 103 -0.07 2.20 -22.32
N GLU A 104 0.50 3.36 -22.00
CA GLU A 104 1.41 3.53 -20.86
C GLU A 104 0.75 3.13 -19.54
N ALA A 105 -0.47 3.63 -19.28
CA ALA A 105 -1.21 3.34 -18.05
C ALA A 105 -1.53 1.85 -17.91
N VAL A 106 -2.00 1.20 -18.98
CA VAL A 106 -2.34 -0.23 -18.96
C VAL A 106 -1.09 -1.10 -18.79
N VAL A 107 -0.01 -0.77 -19.50
CA VAL A 107 1.26 -1.52 -19.37
C VAL A 107 1.82 -1.39 -17.96
N TYR A 108 1.85 -0.17 -17.43
CA TYR A 108 2.31 0.07 -16.06
C TYR A 108 1.44 -0.65 -15.04
N ALA A 109 0.11 -0.54 -15.16
CA ALA A 109 -0.85 -1.19 -14.28
C ALA A 109 -0.64 -2.71 -14.22
N LYS A 110 -0.46 -3.35 -15.37
CA LYS A 110 -0.16 -4.80 -15.45
C LYS A 110 1.14 -5.15 -14.73
N TRP A 111 2.19 -4.40 -14.97
CA TRP A 111 3.47 -4.62 -14.31
C TRP A 111 3.36 -4.41 -12.79
N ALA A 112 2.77 -3.31 -12.35
CA ALA A 112 2.62 -2.96 -10.94
C ALA A 112 1.74 -3.98 -10.20
N ALA A 113 0.61 -4.38 -10.78
CA ALA A 113 -0.27 -5.40 -10.21
C ALA A 113 0.45 -6.75 -10.05
N ALA A 114 1.31 -7.13 -11.00
CA ALA A 114 2.09 -8.37 -10.92
C ALA A 114 3.17 -8.34 -9.81
N GLN A 115 3.56 -7.16 -9.31
CA GLN A 115 4.51 -7.04 -8.19
C GLN A 115 3.84 -7.09 -6.82
N ILE A 116 2.50 -7.11 -6.75
CA ILE A 116 1.75 -6.89 -5.51
C ILE A 116 0.84 -8.10 -5.24
N ASP A 117 1.20 -8.86 -4.20
CA ASP A 117 0.46 -10.07 -3.80
C ASP A 117 -0.88 -9.76 -3.08
N ASP A 118 -1.08 -8.52 -2.60
CA ASP A 118 -2.22 -8.15 -1.76
C ASP A 118 -2.91 -6.86 -2.26
N THR A 119 -4.06 -7.03 -2.90
CA THR A 119 -4.93 -5.95 -3.39
C THR A 119 -5.31 -4.95 -2.30
N THR A 120 -5.35 -5.36 -1.02
CA THR A 120 -5.60 -4.43 0.10
C THR A 120 -4.59 -3.30 0.11
N ILE A 121 -3.32 -3.59 -0.18
CA ILE A 121 -2.24 -2.60 -0.19
C ILE A 121 -2.47 -1.59 -1.32
N VAL A 122 -2.90 -2.07 -2.49
CA VAL A 122 -3.24 -1.22 -3.63
C VAL A 122 -4.39 -0.28 -3.29
N ILE A 123 -5.48 -0.83 -2.72
CA ILE A 123 -6.63 -0.03 -2.27
C ILE A 123 -6.21 1.00 -1.22
N ASP A 124 -5.46 0.59 -0.21
CA ASP A 124 -5.05 1.48 0.89
C ASP A 124 -4.11 2.61 0.45
N LYS A 125 -3.44 2.46 -0.69
CA LYS A 125 -2.51 3.46 -1.23
C LYS A 125 -3.14 4.33 -2.31
N LEU A 126 -3.80 3.73 -3.28
CA LEU A 126 -4.31 4.45 -4.45
C LEU A 126 -5.70 5.05 -4.21
N ALA A 127 -6.55 4.44 -3.38
CA ALA A 127 -7.88 5.01 -3.16
C ALA A 127 -7.87 6.37 -2.44
N PRO A 128 -7.03 6.62 -1.40
CA PRO A 128 -6.89 7.98 -0.85
C PRO A 128 -6.33 8.99 -1.86
N PHE A 129 -5.33 8.58 -2.65
CA PHE A 129 -4.76 9.42 -3.71
C PHE A 129 -5.82 9.81 -4.76
N LEU A 130 -6.63 8.84 -5.20
CA LEU A 130 -7.73 9.08 -6.14
C LEU A 130 -8.83 9.92 -5.50
N ARG A 131 -9.16 9.73 -4.22
CA ARG A 131 -10.12 10.57 -3.50
C ARG A 131 -9.71 12.04 -3.48
N GLU A 132 -8.43 12.34 -3.33
CA GLU A 132 -7.93 13.71 -3.30
C GLU A 132 -7.93 14.38 -4.68
N ARG A 133 -7.87 13.60 -5.76
CA ARG A 133 -7.75 14.09 -7.13
C ARG A 133 -9.05 14.05 -7.94
N LEU A 134 -9.95 13.14 -7.59
CA LEU A 134 -11.23 12.94 -8.28
C LEU A 134 -12.37 13.62 -7.53
N ASP A 135 -13.29 14.20 -8.29
CA ASP A 135 -14.57 14.67 -7.78
C ASP A 135 -15.51 13.50 -7.42
N PRO A 136 -16.63 13.74 -6.72
CA PRO A 136 -17.55 12.67 -6.33
C PRO A 136 -18.15 11.86 -7.49
N HIS A 137 -18.41 12.48 -8.64
CA HIS A 137 -18.94 11.80 -9.82
C HIS A 137 -17.89 10.89 -10.44
N GLU A 138 -16.66 11.40 -10.60
CA GLU A 138 -15.54 10.62 -11.15
C GLU A 138 -15.18 9.40 -10.28
N ARG A 139 -15.40 9.49 -8.96
CA ARG A 139 -15.24 8.33 -8.06
C ARG A 139 -16.28 7.25 -8.31
N GLU A 140 -17.52 7.64 -8.62
CA GLU A 140 -18.57 6.67 -8.98
C GLU A 140 -18.28 6.08 -10.36
N ASP A 141 -17.82 6.89 -11.32
CA ASP A 141 -17.38 6.43 -12.63
C ASP A 141 -16.27 5.38 -12.51
N LEU A 142 -15.29 5.59 -11.63
CA LEU A 142 -14.23 4.61 -11.35
C LEU A 142 -14.81 3.25 -10.88
N LEU A 143 -15.82 3.28 -10.01
CA LEU A 143 -16.49 2.05 -9.55
C LEU A 143 -17.28 1.37 -10.67
N GLN A 144 -17.91 2.16 -11.54
CA GLN A 144 -18.58 1.63 -12.74
C GLN A 144 -17.59 1.01 -13.71
N MET A 145 -16.42 1.65 -13.95
CA MET A 145 -15.35 1.11 -14.79
C MET A 145 -14.85 -0.23 -14.26
N LEU A 146 -14.63 -0.34 -12.94
CA LEU A 146 -14.25 -1.58 -12.30
C LEU A 146 -15.31 -2.68 -12.51
N ASN A 147 -16.59 -2.35 -12.34
CA ASN A 147 -17.68 -3.29 -12.59
C ASN A 147 -17.76 -3.73 -14.06
N ARG A 148 -17.58 -2.81 -15.01
CA ARG A 148 -17.53 -3.13 -16.45
C ARG A 148 -16.39 -4.11 -16.76
N VAL A 149 -15.21 -3.90 -16.17
CA VAL A 149 -14.08 -4.83 -16.35
C VAL A 149 -14.35 -6.20 -15.70
N ALA A 150 -14.97 -6.22 -14.52
CA ALA A 150 -15.31 -7.47 -13.84
C ALA A 150 -16.34 -8.29 -14.65
N GLN A 151 -17.29 -7.63 -15.30
CA GLN A 151 -18.33 -8.26 -16.12
C GLN A 151 -17.86 -8.57 -17.55
N GLY A 152 -16.81 -7.91 -18.03
CA GLY A 152 -16.30 -8.03 -19.39
C GLY A 152 -15.15 -9.02 -19.56
N GLY A 153 -14.90 -9.40 -20.82
CA GLY A 153 -13.69 -10.13 -21.20
C GLY A 153 -13.67 -11.61 -20.83
N GLY A 154 -14.84 -12.26 -20.78
CA GLY A 154 -15.00 -13.68 -20.46
C GLY A 154 -16.08 -13.88 -19.41
N ASP A 155 -15.90 -14.87 -18.54
CA ASP A 155 -16.81 -15.09 -17.41
C ASP A 155 -16.79 -13.90 -16.45
N SER A 156 -17.97 -13.56 -15.92
CA SER A 156 -18.11 -12.50 -14.93
C SER A 156 -17.32 -12.83 -13.67
N LEU A 157 -16.43 -11.93 -13.26
CA LEU A 157 -15.71 -12.04 -12.01
C LEU A 157 -16.54 -11.50 -10.87
N ARG A 158 -16.55 -12.22 -9.76
CA ARG A 158 -17.09 -11.73 -8.49
C ARG A 158 -15.97 -11.09 -7.70
N ILE A 159 -15.92 -9.77 -7.69
CA ILE A 159 -15.04 -9.04 -6.76
C ILE A 159 -15.56 -9.30 -5.35
N ALA A 160 -14.69 -9.69 -4.44
CA ALA A 160 -15.08 -9.92 -3.05
C ALA A 160 -15.72 -8.66 -2.44
N ASP A 161 -16.89 -8.82 -1.83
CA ASP A 161 -17.67 -7.70 -1.27
C ASP A 161 -16.85 -6.85 -0.30
N GLN A 162 -16.00 -7.50 0.52
CA GLN A 162 -15.09 -6.81 1.44
C GLN A 162 -14.10 -5.87 0.73
N ARG A 163 -13.63 -6.22 -0.47
CA ARG A 163 -12.73 -5.38 -1.27
C ARG A 163 -13.46 -4.17 -1.80
N MET A 164 -14.68 -4.38 -2.32
CA MET A 164 -15.54 -3.31 -2.82
C MET A 164 -15.91 -2.34 -1.70
N LEU A 165 -16.34 -2.85 -0.54
CA LEU A 165 -16.66 -2.03 0.64
C LEU A 165 -15.46 -1.21 1.08
N ARG A 166 -14.27 -1.83 1.20
CA ARG A 166 -13.05 -1.10 1.56
C ARG A 166 -12.70 -0.02 0.55
N LEU A 167 -12.82 -0.31 -0.74
CA LEU A 167 -12.60 0.68 -1.80
C LEU A 167 -13.56 1.86 -1.65
N ARG A 168 -14.87 1.60 -1.49
CA ARG A 168 -15.88 2.65 -1.28
C ARG A 168 -15.57 3.50 -0.04
N GLN A 169 -15.23 2.87 1.09
CA GLN A 169 -14.82 3.59 2.30
C GLN A 169 -13.60 4.49 2.07
N LYS A 170 -12.57 3.99 1.36
CA LYS A 170 -11.35 4.75 1.10
C LYS A 170 -11.55 5.88 0.09
N LEU A 171 -12.45 5.70 -0.88
CA LEU A 171 -12.88 6.76 -1.81
C LEU A 171 -13.78 7.81 -1.12
N GLY A 172 -14.22 7.57 0.11
CA GLY A 172 -14.98 8.51 0.92
C GLY A 172 -16.49 8.49 0.67
N PHE A 173 -17.02 7.38 0.17
CA PHE A 173 -18.46 7.16 0.15
C PHE A 173 -18.98 6.90 1.56
N GLU A 174 -20.21 7.32 1.84
CA GLU A 174 -20.95 6.85 3.01
C GLU A 174 -21.28 5.37 2.81
N VAL A 175 -20.85 4.53 3.74
CA VAL A 175 -21.06 3.08 3.69
C VAL A 175 -21.85 2.71 4.93
N ASN A 176 -23.15 2.46 4.73
CA ASN A 176 -24.09 2.02 5.78
C ASN A 176 -23.97 0.52 6.05
#